data_AF-A0A4T0NLF8-F1
#
_entry.id   AF-A0A4T0NLF8-F1
#
_cell.length_a   1.000
_cell.length_b   1.000
_cell.length_c   1.000
_cell.angle_alpha   90.00
_cell.angle_beta   90.00
_cell.angle_gamma   90.00
#
_symmetry.space_group_name_H-M   'P 1'
#
loop_
_entity.id
_entity.type
_entity.pdbx_description
1 polymer ?
#
loop_
_entity_poly.entity_id
_entity_poly.type
_entity_poly.pdbx_seq_one_letter_code
_entity_poly.pdbx_strand_id
1 'polypeptide(L)'
;MPQDRDIQSHFMTLLFTSLIVLQTILTHAVTSYGFKNSDPYLPRKVFEITSHLVVINHLVNQDEDLREWVAVNLLCVDMINAIEDENIAVTASEEILTKLTEEYPNKQQNDVKVIHFLHIAELLVLKCSPAFVLSTVLPICDRYLEDSKHAQAFENAHSVTLTFFGGVKPDDVDQVLVARVMSYAITLLKTLDVLSKEQFTTAYQSVIKKVSTHSTELTQWCLDGLCDAFKNGELQESKLKVAFTIPTLLPYIEYDLLDDFLRLLERLHLNPWIEQDQDDFLALTYKSIKLVKNEKCLIKCLDWWGEYTSRCRSQPLIKARL
;
A
#
# COMPACT_ATOMS: atom_id res chain seq x y z
N MET A 1 0.68 -54.20 -19.38
CA MET A 1 0.21 -52.79 -19.38
C MET A 1 -0.62 -52.36 -18.15
N PRO A 2 -0.98 -53.22 -17.17
CA PRO A 2 -1.37 -52.76 -15.82
C PRO A 2 -0.18 -52.52 -14.89
N GLN A 3 0.84 -53.39 -14.94
CA GLN A 3 2.02 -53.33 -14.05
C GLN A 3 2.86 -52.06 -14.19
N ASP A 4 3.00 -51.49 -15.40
CA ASP A 4 3.78 -50.27 -15.60
C ASP A 4 3.10 -49.04 -14.97
N ARG A 5 1.76 -49.03 -14.90
CA ARG A 5 1.00 -47.97 -14.22
C ARG A 5 1.14 -48.07 -12.70
N ASP A 6 1.20 -49.28 -12.15
CA ASP A 6 1.41 -49.48 -10.71
C ASP A 6 2.82 -49.07 -10.28
N ILE A 7 3.86 -49.38 -11.08
CA ILE A 7 5.24 -48.97 -10.79
C ILE A 7 5.37 -47.45 -10.86
N GLN A 8 4.79 -46.82 -11.88
CA GLN A 8 4.79 -45.37 -12.01
C GLN A 8 4.06 -44.71 -10.84
N SER A 9 2.90 -45.23 -10.44
CA SER A 9 2.15 -44.71 -9.29
C SER A 9 2.96 -44.80 -7.99
N HIS A 10 3.59 -45.94 -7.71
CA HIS A 10 4.41 -46.11 -6.51
C HIS A 10 5.64 -45.20 -6.50
N PHE A 11 6.29 -45.03 -7.66
CA PHE A 11 7.41 -44.11 -7.80
C PHE A 11 7.00 -42.67 -7.52
N MET A 12 5.86 -42.21 -8.06
CA MET A 12 5.35 -40.86 -7.83
C MET A 12 4.99 -40.64 -6.36
N THR A 13 4.37 -41.62 -5.69
CA THR A 13 4.09 -41.54 -4.24
C THR A 13 5.37 -41.46 -3.40
N LEU A 14 6.39 -42.26 -3.71
CA LEU A 14 7.68 -42.21 -3.01
C LEU A 14 8.40 -40.87 -3.24
N LEU A 15 8.37 -40.36 -4.47
CA LEU A 15 8.94 -39.07 -4.81
C LEU A 15 8.24 -37.94 -4.05
N PHE A 16 6.92 -37.89 -4.09
CA PHE A 16 6.11 -36.92 -3.35
C PHE A 16 6.40 -36.94 -1.84
N THR A 17 6.40 -38.13 -1.23
CA THR A 17 6.66 -38.28 0.21
C THR A 17 8.08 -37.83 0.57
N SER A 18 9.06 -38.11 -0.29
CA SER A 18 10.45 -37.70 -0.10
C SER A 18 10.61 -36.18 -0.17
N LEU A 19 9.89 -35.52 -1.07
CA LEU A 19 9.89 -34.05 -1.20
C LEU A 19 9.31 -33.38 0.05
N ILE A 20 8.18 -33.87 0.56
CA ILE A 20 7.55 -33.35 1.79
C ILE A 20 8.49 -33.51 2.99
N VAL A 21 9.12 -34.68 3.14
CA VAL A 21 10.05 -34.93 4.24
C VAL A 21 11.26 -34.00 4.14
N LEU A 22 11.82 -33.84 2.95
CA LEU A 22 12.96 -32.95 2.74
C LEU A 22 12.60 -31.49 3.04
N GLN A 23 11.43 -31.02 2.59
CA GLN A 23 10.94 -29.67 2.88
C GLN A 23 10.72 -29.46 4.39
N THR A 24 10.15 -30.46 5.08
CA THR A 24 9.95 -30.40 6.54
C THR A 24 11.28 -30.33 7.29
N ILE A 25 12.27 -31.14 6.89
CA ILE A 25 13.61 -31.13 7.49
C ILE A 25 14.29 -29.79 7.24
N LEU A 26 14.22 -29.24 6.02
CA LEU A 26 14.80 -27.94 5.68
C LEU A 26 14.16 -26.82 6.49
N THR A 27 12.82 -26.75 6.54
CA THR A 27 12.10 -25.76 7.33
C THR A 27 12.46 -25.86 8.82
N HIS A 28 12.51 -27.08 9.37
CA HIS A 28 12.92 -27.28 10.75
C HIS A 28 14.38 -26.87 10.99
N ALA A 29 15.31 -27.25 10.11
CA ALA A 29 16.71 -26.89 10.22
C ALA A 29 16.93 -25.37 10.17
N VAL A 30 16.15 -24.67 9.35
CA VAL A 30 16.23 -23.21 9.18
C VAL A 30 15.62 -22.46 10.36
N THR A 31 14.53 -22.98 10.96
CA THR A 31 13.80 -22.32 12.06
C THR A 31 14.32 -22.66 13.46
N SER A 32 14.93 -23.83 13.65
CA SER A 32 15.31 -24.37 14.98
C SER A 32 16.43 -23.61 15.70
N TYR A 33 17.27 -22.86 14.98
CA TYR A 33 18.39 -22.12 15.58
C TYR A 33 18.15 -20.60 15.70
N GLY A 34 16.98 -20.11 15.24
CA GLY A 34 16.67 -18.69 15.14
C GLY A 34 17.49 -17.98 14.04
N PHE A 35 16.88 -16.99 13.37
CA PHE A 35 17.49 -16.34 12.20
C PHE A 35 18.60 -15.33 12.51
N LYS A 36 18.75 -14.90 13.78
CA LYS A 36 19.67 -13.82 14.16
C LYS A 36 21.16 -14.18 14.03
N ASN A 37 21.49 -15.47 13.95
CA ASN A 37 22.88 -15.96 13.84
C ASN A 37 23.11 -16.82 12.59
N SER A 38 22.17 -16.84 11.64
CA SER A 38 22.30 -17.66 10.43
C SER A 38 23.14 -17.00 9.35
N ASP A 39 23.73 -17.81 8.46
CA ASP A 39 24.42 -17.35 7.25
C ASP A 39 23.54 -16.32 6.51
N PRO A 40 24.02 -15.08 6.26
CA PRO A 40 23.25 -14.04 5.57
C PRO A 40 22.78 -14.44 4.17
N TYR A 41 23.43 -15.44 3.53
CA TYR A 41 23.05 -15.99 2.24
C TYR A 41 22.06 -17.17 2.35
N LEU A 42 21.69 -17.58 3.56
CA LEU A 42 20.76 -18.68 3.81
C LEU A 42 19.37 -18.43 3.20
N PRO A 43 18.74 -17.23 3.26
CA PRO A 43 17.43 -17.01 2.66
C PRO A 43 17.43 -17.33 1.16
N ARG A 44 18.48 -16.90 0.45
CA ARG A 44 18.66 -17.19 -0.98
C ARG A 44 18.77 -18.68 -1.25
N LYS A 45 19.61 -19.40 -0.50
CA LYS A 45 19.80 -20.85 -0.67
C LYS A 45 18.52 -21.61 -0.35
N VAL A 46 17.79 -21.19 0.69
CA VAL A 46 16.49 -21.77 1.07
C VAL A 46 15.46 -21.53 -0.03
N PHE A 47 15.37 -20.32 -0.58
CA PHE A 47 14.52 -20.02 -1.72
C PHE A 47 14.89 -20.88 -2.93
N GLU A 48 16.17 -20.93 -3.33
CA GLU A 48 16.60 -21.73 -4.48
C GLU A 48 16.27 -23.21 -4.33
N ILE A 49 16.64 -23.81 -3.19
CA ILE A 49 16.39 -25.23 -2.95
C ILE A 49 14.89 -25.49 -2.95
N THR A 50 14.12 -24.67 -2.23
CA THR A 50 12.72 -24.99 -1.98
C THR A 50 11.81 -24.60 -3.15
N SER A 51 12.13 -23.56 -3.93
CA SER A 51 11.46 -23.26 -5.20
C SER A 51 11.63 -24.42 -6.19
N HIS A 52 12.83 -25.02 -6.28
CA HIS A 52 13.00 -26.23 -7.10
C HIS A 52 12.18 -27.41 -6.56
N LEU A 53 12.11 -27.60 -5.24
CA LEU A 53 11.30 -28.66 -4.63
C LEU A 53 9.81 -28.47 -4.91
N VAL A 54 9.30 -27.23 -4.86
CA VAL A 54 7.92 -26.88 -5.22
C VAL A 54 7.64 -27.18 -6.69
N VAL A 55 8.55 -26.82 -7.60
CA VAL A 55 8.37 -27.12 -9.04
C VAL A 55 8.31 -28.62 -9.28
N ILE A 56 9.22 -29.39 -8.65
CA ILE A 56 9.19 -30.86 -8.73
C ILE A 56 7.90 -31.39 -8.12
N ASN A 57 7.45 -30.85 -6.99
CA ASN A 57 6.20 -31.24 -6.35
C ASN A 57 5.00 -31.02 -7.27
N HIS A 58 4.92 -29.88 -7.95
CA HIS A 58 3.84 -29.56 -8.89
C HIS A 58 3.85 -30.45 -10.16
N LEU A 59 5.03 -30.90 -10.60
CA LEU A 59 5.13 -31.89 -11.68
C LEU A 59 4.63 -33.28 -11.25
N VAL A 60 4.73 -33.59 -9.96
CA VAL A 60 4.37 -34.89 -9.38
C VAL A 60 2.93 -34.93 -8.88
N ASN A 61 2.47 -33.81 -8.33
CA ASN A 61 1.14 -33.57 -7.81
C ASN A 61 0.49 -32.45 -8.63
N GLN A 62 -0.47 -32.81 -9.48
CA GLN A 62 -1.18 -31.87 -10.36
C GLN A 62 -2.16 -30.95 -9.59
N ASP A 63 -2.24 -31.07 -8.26
CA ASP A 63 -2.96 -30.10 -7.46
C ASP A 63 -2.31 -28.71 -7.64
N GLU A 64 -3.12 -27.73 -8.02
CA GLU A 64 -2.72 -26.33 -8.25
C GLU A 64 -2.37 -25.58 -6.95
N ASP A 65 -2.16 -26.30 -5.86
CA ASP A 65 -2.10 -25.73 -4.53
C ASP A 65 -0.71 -25.15 -4.23
N LEU A 66 -0.59 -23.84 -4.44
CA LEU A 66 0.63 -23.07 -4.19
C LEU A 66 0.92 -22.85 -2.70
N ARG A 67 0.17 -23.45 -1.76
CA ARG A 67 0.37 -23.26 -0.30
C ARG A 67 1.82 -23.46 0.17
N GLU A 68 2.49 -24.49 -0.33
CA GLU A 68 3.89 -24.77 0.02
C GLU A 68 4.84 -23.71 -0.52
N TRP A 69 4.60 -23.23 -1.75
CA TRP A 69 5.36 -22.12 -2.35
C TRP A 69 5.20 -20.83 -1.56
N VAL A 70 3.97 -20.52 -1.14
CA VAL A 70 3.67 -19.34 -0.31
C VAL A 70 4.40 -19.40 1.03
N ALA A 71 4.35 -20.54 1.72
CA ALA A 71 4.97 -20.71 3.04
C ALA A 71 6.50 -20.52 3.00
N VAL A 72 7.15 -21.00 1.93
CA VAL A 72 8.59 -20.86 1.73
C VAL A 72 8.99 -19.40 1.50
N ASN A 73 8.21 -18.69 0.71
CA ASN A 73 8.47 -17.29 0.42
C ASN A 73 8.32 -16.43 1.68
N LEU A 74 7.33 -16.71 2.51
CA LEU A 74 7.17 -16.06 3.83
C LEU A 74 8.32 -16.40 4.78
N LEU A 75 8.81 -17.64 4.80
CA LEU A 75 9.99 -18.00 5.59
C LEU A 75 11.22 -17.20 5.14
N CYS A 76 11.41 -17.01 3.83
CA CYS A 76 12.51 -16.19 3.31
C CYS A 76 12.38 -14.73 3.75
N VAL A 77 11.15 -14.18 3.75
CA VAL A 77 10.88 -12.83 4.29
C VAL A 77 11.26 -12.73 5.77
N ASP A 78 10.87 -13.70 6.59
CA ASP A 78 11.20 -13.71 8.02
C ASP A 78 12.72 -13.75 8.26
N MET A 79 13.44 -14.54 7.46
CA MET A 79 14.90 -14.61 7.52
C MET A 79 15.53 -13.28 7.11
N ILE A 80 15.07 -12.65 6.03
CA ILE A 80 15.55 -11.33 5.56
C ILE A 80 15.25 -10.24 6.61
N ASN A 81 14.10 -10.32 7.28
CA ASN A 81 13.73 -9.42 8.35
C ASN A 81 14.66 -9.52 9.56
N ALA A 82 15.26 -10.68 9.78
CA ALA A 82 16.22 -10.90 10.86
C ALA A 82 17.68 -10.53 10.51
N ILE A 83 17.99 -10.20 9.25
CA ILE A 83 19.33 -9.74 8.84
C ILE A 83 19.57 -8.34 9.41
N GLU A 84 20.63 -8.17 10.21
CA GLU A 84 21.02 -6.89 10.80
C GLU A 84 21.84 -6.00 9.84
N ASP A 85 22.60 -6.60 8.91
CA ASP A 85 23.34 -5.86 7.87
C ASP A 85 22.41 -5.37 6.76
N GLU A 86 22.22 -4.06 6.67
CA GLU A 86 21.31 -3.42 5.70
C GLU A 86 21.68 -3.75 4.24
N ASN A 87 22.98 -3.79 3.88
CA ASN A 87 23.38 -4.04 2.49
C ASN A 87 23.06 -5.46 2.06
N ILE A 88 23.25 -6.41 2.98
CA ILE A 88 22.90 -7.81 2.76
C ILE A 88 21.38 -7.96 2.66
N ALA A 89 20.62 -7.32 3.57
CA ALA A 89 19.17 -7.36 3.55
C ALA A 89 18.58 -6.79 2.26
N VAL A 90 19.15 -5.69 1.75
CA VAL A 90 18.78 -5.10 0.44
C VAL A 90 19.03 -6.11 -0.67
N THR A 91 20.25 -6.63 -0.77
CA THR A 91 20.62 -7.58 -1.83
C THR A 91 19.71 -8.81 -1.81
N ALA A 92 19.46 -9.39 -0.64
CA ALA A 92 18.59 -10.55 -0.49
C ALA A 92 17.12 -10.24 -0.86
N SER A 93 16.61 -9.07 -0.47
CA SER A 93 15.24 -8.65 -0.81
C SER A 93 15.05 -8.50 -2.32
N GLU A 94 15.99 -7.81 -2.98
CA GLU A 94 15.95 -7.58 -4.42
C GLU A 94 16.14 -8.88 -5.22
N GLU A 95 17.02 -9.78 -4.78
CA GLU A 95 17.20 -11.11 -5.40
C GLU A 95 15.92 -11.95 -5.33
N ILE A 96 15.24 -12.00 -4.17
CA ILE A 96 13.99 -12.74 -4.00
C ILE A 96 12.89 -12.17 -4.89
N LEU A 97 12.72 -10.85 -4.89
CA LEU A 97 11.71 -10.21 -5.75
C LEU A 97 12.02 -10.38 -7.24
N THR A 98 13.30 -10.34 -7.65
CA THR A 98 13.71 -10.60 -9.03
C THR A 98 13.39 -12.03 -9.47
N LYS A 99 13.65 -13.02 -8.62
CA LYS A 99 13.30 -14.41 -8.95
C LYS A 99 11.80 -14.61 -9.06
N LEU A 100 11.04 -14.03 -8.13
CA LEU A 100 9.59 -14.03 -8.22
C LEU A 100 9.11 -13.34 -9.50
N THR A 101 9.79 -12.29 -9.99
CA THR A 101 9.45 -11.66 -11.26
C THR A 101 9.77 -12.51 -12.49
N GLU A 102 10.88 -13.24 -12.50
CA GLU A 102 11.25 -14.19 -13.56
C GLU A 102 10.28 -15.37 -13.64
N GLU A 103 9.68 -15.77 -12.51
CA GLU A 103 8.64 -16.81 -12.44
C GLU A 103 7.27 -16.36 -13.00
N TYR A 104 7.12 -15.08 -13.40
CA TYR A 104 6.00 -14.59 -14.21
C TYR A 104 6.30 -14.79 -15.71
N PRO A 105 5.76 -15.82 -16.37
CA PRO A 105 5.70 -15.78 -17.83
C PRO A 105 4.78 -14.64 -18.26
N ASN A 106 5.10 -13.99 -19.38
CA ASN A 106 4.41 -12.87 -20.04
C ASN A 106 2.93 -13.13 -20.45
N LYS A 107 2.17 -13.96 -19.73
CA LYS A 107 0.77 -14.27 -20.00
C LYS A 107 -0.11 -13.80 -18.85
N GLN A 108 -1.09 -12.96 -19.21
CA GLN A 108 -2.11 -12.28 -18.38
C GLN A 108 -3.07 -13.23 -17.61
N GLN A 109 -2.63 -14.38 -17.10
CA GLN A 109 -3.57 -15.45 -16.66
C GLN A 109 -3.22 -16.17 -15.35
N ASN A 110 -2.29 -15.68 -14.53
CA ASN A 110 -2.08 -16.28 -13.20
C ASN A 110 -2.14 -15.24 -12.09
N ASP A 111 -3.36 -14.76 -11.82
CA ASP A 111 -3.67 -13.80 -10.76
C ASP A 111 -3.12 -14.24 -9.41
N VAL A 112 -3.10 -15.55 -9.12
CA VAL A 112 -2.59 -16.10 -7.85
C VAL A 112 -1.12 -15.79 -7.65
N LYS A 113 -0.30 -15.97 -8.69
CA LYS A 113 1.13 -15.66 -8.60
C LYS A 113 1.37 -14.16 -8.43
N VAL A 114 0.60 -13.31 -9.11
CA VAL A 114 0.72 -11.85 -8.99
C VAL A 114 0.26 -11.37 -7.61
N ILE A 115 -0.85 -11.91 -7.11
CA ILE A 115 -1.32 -11.60 -5.75
C ILE A 115 -0.25 -11.95 -4.73
N HIS A 116 0.38 -13.13 -4.88
CA HIS A 116 1.49 -13.54 -4.03
C HIS A 116 2.72 -12.64 -4.18
N PHE A 117 3.07 -12.26 -5.42
CA PHE A 117 4.13 -11.28 -5.66
C PHE A 117 3.94 -10.04 -4.82
N LEU A 118 2.77 -9.42 -4.96
CA LEU A 118 2.46 -8.12 -4.37
C LEU A 118 2.43 -8.25 -2.85
N HIS A 119 1.96 -9.39 -2.32
CA HIS A 119 2.04 -9.68 -0.90
C HIS A 119 3.49 -9.75 -0.39
N ILE A 120 4.37 -10.50 -1.05
CA ILE A 120 5.79 -10.55 -0.66
C ILE A 120 6.49 -9.20 -0.87
N ALA A 121 6.15 -8.49 -1.94
CA ALA A 121 6.68 -7.17 -2.24
C ALA A 121 6.30 -6.17 -1.13
N GLU A 122 5.06 -6.18 -0.64
CA GLU A 122 4.63 -5.31 0.46
C GLU A 122 5.52 -5.47 1.70
N LEU A 123 5.89 -6.72 2.02
CA LEU A 123 6.72 -7.04 3.18
C LEU A 123 8.19 -6.64 3.01
N LEU A 124 8.70 -6.56 1.77
CA LEU A 124 10.12 -6.34 1.47
C LEU A 124 10.43 -4.97 0.85
N VAL A 125 9.42 -4.22 0.39
CA VAL A 125 9.63 -3.00 -0.40
C VAL A 125 10.44 -1.93 0.34
N LEU A 126 10.33 -1.89 1.68
CA LEU A 126 11.11 -0.97 2.54
C LEU A 126 12.55 -1.42 2.80
N LYS A 127 12.88 -2.67 2.49
CA LYS A 127 14.25 -3.20 2.54
C LYS A 127 14.95 -3.13 1.19
N CYS A 128 14.25 -2.83 0.11
CA CYS A 128 14.84 -2.69 -1.23
C CYS A 128 15.38 -1.28 -1.45
N SER A 129 16.29 -1.12 -2.42
CA SER A 129 16.66 0.21 -2.89
C SER A 129 15.49 0.89 -3.62
N PRO A 130 15.31 2.22 -3.50
CA PRO A 130 14.26 2.93 -4.22
C PRO A 130 14.33 2.73 -5.74
N ALA A 131 15.54 2.69 -6.29
CA ALA A 131 15.76 2.48 -7.72
C ALA A 131 15.23 1.12 -8.21
N PHE A 132 15.44 0.05 -7.43
CA PHE A 132 14.90 -1.28 -7.74
C PHE A 132 13.37 -1.27 -7.72
N VAL A 133 12.77 -0.70 -6.67
CA VAL A 133 11.30 -0.66 -6.52
C VAL A 133 10.66 0.12 -7.68
N LEU A 134 11.22 1.28 -8.04
CA LEU A 134 10.74 2.11 -9.14
C LEU A 134 10.82 1.43 -10.51
N SER A 135 11.85 0.61 -10.75
CA SER A 135 12.11 -0.03 -12.04
C SER A 135 11.48 -1.41 -12.20
N THR A 136 11.25 -2.12 -11.10
CA THR A 136 10.84 -3.54 -11.11
C THR A 136 9.46 -3.76 -10.49
N VAL A 137 9.21 -3.22 -9.29
CA VAL A 137 8.00 -3.52 -8.51
C VAL A 137 6.81 -2.64 -8.93
N LEU A 138 6.99 -1.31 -8.98
CA LEU A 138 5.90 -0.40 -9.32
C LEU A 138 5.32 -0.63 -10.72
N PRO A 139 6.10 -0.95 -11.78
CA PRO A 139 5.52 -1.25 -13.09
C PRO A 139 4.57 -2.46 -13.09
N ILE A 140 4.69 -3.38 -12.12
CA ILE A 140 3.74 -4.47 -11.93
C ILE A 140 2.49 -3.94 -11.23
N CYS A 141 2.66 -3.14 -10.16
CA CYS A 141 1.55 -2.50 -9.44
C CYS A 141 0.69 -1.66 -10.40
N ASP A 142 1.31 -0.84 -11.25
CA ASP A 142 0.66 0.07 -12.20
C ASP A 142 -0.41 -0.62 -13.08
N ARG A 143 -0.24 -1.92 -13.37
CA ARG A 143 -1.20 -2.70 -14.17
C ARG A 143 -2.51 -2.97 -13.44
N TYR A 144 -2.47 -2.99 -12.10
CA TYR A 144 -3.58 -3.36 -11.23
C TYR A 144 -4.13 -2.18 -10.44
N LEU A 145 -3.44 -1.03 -10.40
CA LEU A 145 -3.92 0.16 -9.68
C LEU A 145 -5.20 0.79 -10.27
N GLU A 146 -5.52 0.52 -11.53
CA GLU A 146 -6.78 0.96 -12.17
C GLU A 146 -7.72 -0.21 -12.49
N ASP A 147 -7.29 -1.47 -12.29
CA ASP A 147 -8.06 -2.66 -12.66
C ASP A 147 -8.74 -3.31 -11.46
N SER A 148 -9.95 -2.83 -11.16
CA SER A 148 -10.77 -3.34 -10.05
C SER A 148 -11.41 -4.71 -10.30
N LYS A 149 -11.26 -5.29 -11.51
CA LYS A 149 -11.81 -6.63 -11.81
C LYS A 149 -11.10 -7.72 -11.02
N HIS A 150 -9.82 -7.51 -10.72
CA HIS A 150 -9.00 -8.40 -9.90
C HIS A 150 -8.84 -7.79 -8.49
N ALA A 151 -9.92 -7.77 -7.71
CA ALA A 151 -10.01 -7.04 -6.44
C ALA A 151 -8.80 -7.24 -5.51
N GLN A 152 -8.33 -8.48 -5.33
CA GLN A 152 -7.20 -8.75 -4.45
C GLN A 152 -5.86 -8.24 -5.01
N ALA A 153 -5.65 -8.31 -6.32
CA ALA A 153 -4.45 -7.74 -6.96
C ALA A 153 -4.48 -6.21 -6.92
N PHE A 154 -5.66 -5.61 -7.12
CA PHE A 154 -5.91 -4.19 -6.96
C PHE A 154 -5.55 -3.71 -5.54
N GLU A 155 -6.11 -4.35 -4.51
CA GLU A 155 -5.85 -4.00 -3.11
C GLU A 155 -4.36 -4.14 -2.76
N ASN A 156 -3.72 -5.26 -3.14
CA ASN A 156 -2.30 -5.48 -2.87
C ASN A 156 -1.42 -4.45 -3.61
N ALA A 157 -1.74 -4.09 -4.85
CA ALA A 157 -0.98 -3.08 -5.60
C ALA A 157 -1.03 -1.70 -4.93
N HIS A 158 -2.21 -1.30 -4.43
CA HIS A 158 -2.35 -0.09 -3.63
C HIS A 158 -1.55 -0.18 -2.33
N SER A 159 -1.58 -1.33 -1.64
CA SER A 159 -0.84 -1.51 -0.38
C SER A 159 0.67 -1.42 -0.56
N VAL A 160 1.24 -2.08 -1.58
CA VAL A 160 2.66 -2.00 -1.94
C VAL A 160 3.07 -0.56 -2.23
N THR A 161 2.29 0.13 -3.07
CA THR A 161 2.56 1.51 -3.47
C THR A 161 2.56 2.46 -2.27
N LEU A 162 1.57 2.33 -1.39
CA LEU A 162 1.47 3.15 -0.17
C LEU A 162 2.58 2.84 0.82
N THR A 163 2.92 1.57 1.00
CA THR A 163 4.00 1.13 1.88
C THR A 163 5.31 1.76 1.44
N PHE A 164 5.64 1.66 0.15
CA PHE A 164 6.83 2.29 -0.42
C PHE A 164 6.84 3.80 -0.20
N PHE A 165 5.79 4.51 -0.61
CA PHE A 165 5.74 5.97 -0.48
C PHE A 165 5.82 6.43 0.98
N GLY A 166 5.25 5.67 1.92
CA GLY A 166 5.27 5.96 3.34
C GLY A 166 6.63 5.75 4.01
N GLY A 167 7.45 4.84 3.50
CA GLY A 167 8.73 4.47 4.12
C GLY A 167 9.99 5.04 3.45
N VAL A 168 9.92 5.54 2.21
CA VAL A 168 11.07 6.21 1.59
C VAL A 168 11.43 7.49 2.35
N LYS A 169 12.70 7.63 2.73
CA LYS A 169 13.22 8.82 3.45
C LYS A 169 13.18 10.06 2.54
N PRO A 170 13.07 11.28 3.09
CA PRO A 170 13.08 12.52 2.30
C PRO A 170 14.35 12.69 1.45
N ASP A 171 15.50 12.25 1.96
CA ASP A 171 16.80 12.40 1.29
C ASP A 171 16.98 11.46 0.08
N ASP A 172 16.18 10.39 0.02
CA ASP A 172 16.15 9.42 -1.08
C ASP A 172 15.10 9.79 -2.15
N VAL A 173 14.46 10.95 -2.00
CA VAL A 173 13.43 11.42 -2.94
C VAL A 173 14.09 12.15 -4.09
N ASP A 174 14.13 11.48 -5.23
CA ASP A 174 14.44 12.10 -6.51
C ASP A 174 13.17 12.61 -7.22
N GLN A 175 13.38 13.31 -8.34
CA GLN A 175 12.28 13.79 -9.18
C GLN A 175 11.39 12.64 -9.71
N VAL A 176 11.94 11.43 -9.82
CA VAL A 176 11.22 10.26 -10.33
C VAL A 176 10.17 9.81 -9.30
N LEU A 177 10.54 9.73 -8.03
CA LEU A 177 9.59 9.37 -6.98
C LEU A 177 8.48 10.41 -6.82
N VAL A 178 8.80 11.70 -6.92
CA VAL A 178 7.78 12.76 -6.93
C VAL A 178 6.82 12.57 -8.10
N ALA A 179 7.33 12.36 -9.32
CA ALA A 179 6.48 12.09 -10.48
C ALA A 179 5.58 10.86 -10.29
N ARG A 180 6.08 9.81 -9.61
CA ARG A 180 5.30 8.62 -9.29
C ARG A 180 4.20 8.88 -8.27
N VAL A 181 4.48 9.64 -7.21
CA VAL A 181 3.46 10.03 -6.22
C VAL A 181 2.35 10.87 -6.89
N MET A 182 2.72 11.75 -7.81
CA MET A 182 1.77 12.54 -8.59
C MET A 182 0.91 11.68 -9.52
N SER A 183 1.53 10.74 -10.24
CA SER A 183 0.79 9.78 -11.07
C SER A 183 -0.20 8.97 -10.24
N TYR A 184 0.19 8.55 -9.04
CA TYR A 184 -0.68 7.81 -8.14
C TYR A 184 -1.84 8.65 -7.61
N ALA A 185 -1.62 9.94 -7.33
CA ALA A 185 -2.69 10.87 -6.97
C ALA A 185 -3.78 10.94 -8.05
N ILE A 186 -3.39 10.97 -9.33
CA ILE A 186 -4.32 10.92 -10.48
C ILE A 186 -5.09 9.60 -10.48
N THR A 187 -4.39 8.47 -10.29
CA THR A 187 -5.01 7.15 -10.24
C THR A 187 -6.06 7.06 -9.13
N LEU A 188 -5.75 7.54 -7.92
CA LEU A 188 -6.71 7.58 -6.81
C LEU A 188 -7.99 8.36 -7.15
N LEU A 189 -7.88 9.47 -7.88
CA LEU A 189 -9.04 10.25 -8.32
C LEU A 189 -9.85 9.50 -9.38
N LYS A 190 -9.20 8.75 -10.29
CA LYS A 190 -9.91 7.92 -11.29
C LYS A 190 -10.62 6.72 -10.67
N THR A 191 -10.05 6.14 -9.62
CA THR A 191 -10.61 4.97 -8.92
C THR A 191 -11.44 5.36 -7.70
N LEU A 192 -11.82 6.63 -7.59
CA LEU A 192 -12.57 7.18 -6.47
C LEU A 192 -13.87 6.40 -6.20
N ASP A 193 -14.56 5.95 -7.24
CA ASP A 193 -15.83 5.24 -7.13
C ASP A 193 -15.65 3.77 -6.69
N VAL A 194 -14.46 3.21 -6.85
CA VAL A 194 -14.13 1.83 -6.50
C VAL A 194 -13.65 1.72 -5.05
N LEU A 195 -12.79 2.65 -4.63
CA LEU A 195 -12.17 2.61 -3.30
C LEU A 195 -13.18 2.90 -2.19
N SER A 196 -13.07 2.24 -1.04
CA SER A 196 -13.83 2.65 0.15
C SER A 196 -13.42 4.06 0.59
N LYS A 197 -14.25 4.69 1.42
CA LYS A 197 -13.95 6.02 1.99
C LYS A 197 -12.65 6.02 2.77
N GLU A 198 -12.42 4.98 3.57
CA GLU A 198 -11.22 4.80 4.40
C GLU A 198 -9.99 4.53 3.53
N GLN A 199 -10.12 3.67 2.50
CA GLN A 199 -9.05 3.37 1.56
C GLN A 199 -8.61 4.62 0.82
N PHE A 200 -9.55 5.37 0.23
CA PHE A 200 -9.24 6.62 -0.47
C PHE A 200 -8.63 7.66 0.47
N THR A 201 -9.22 7.86 1.66
CA THR A 201 -8.71 8.85 2.63
C THR A 201 -7.28 8.52 3.06
N THR A 202 -7.01 7.27 3.43
CA THR A 202 -5.68 6.83 3.85
C THR A 202 -4.66 6.98 2.73
N ALA A 203 -5.05 6.59 1.51
CA ALA A 203 -4.16 6.66 0.36
C ALA A 203 -3.81 8.12 0.00
N TYR A 204 -4.81 9.00 -0.01
CA TYR A 204 -4.61 10.41 -0.37
C TYR A 204 -3.86 11.17 0.73
N GLN A 205 -4.09 10.84 2.01
CA GLN A 205 -3.28 11.36 3.11
C GLN A 205 -1.79 11.03 2.94
N SER A 206 -1.47 9.80 2.54
CA SER A 206 -0.08 9.39 2.29
C SER A 206 0.55 10.17 1.14
N VAL A 207 -0.21 10.44 0.06
CA VAL A 207 0.24 11.31 -1.04
C VAL A 207 0.55 12.71 -0.52
N ILE A 208 -0.41 13.36 0.14
CA ILE A 208 -0.24 14.73 0.65
C ILE A 208 0.92 14.83 1.62
N LYS A 209 1.00 13.90 2.59
CA LYS A 209 2.11 13.83 3.55
C LYS A 209 3.47 13.73 2.84
N LYS A 210 3.54 13.03 1.70
CA LYS A 210 4.79 12.88 0.96
C LYS A 210 5.10 14.11 0.12
N VAL A 211 4.14 14.69 -0.61
CA VAL A 211 4.39 15.87 -1.46
C VAL A 211 4.61 17.14 -0.64
N SER A 212 3.97 17.28 0.51
CA SER A 212 4.07 18.49 1.34
C SER A 212 5.45 18.72 1.93
N THR A 213 6.24 17.67 2.12
CA THR A 213 7.63 17.85 2.57
C THR A 213 8.59 18.26 1.44
N HIS A 214 8.13 18.30 0.18
CA HIS A 214 8.98 18.55 -0.99
C HIS A 214 8.61 19.82 -1.74
N SER A 215 7.32 20.10 -1.91
CA SER A 215 6.86 21.25 -2.66
C SER A 215 5.45 21.69 -2.27
N THR A 216 5.36 22.95 -1.87
CA THR A 216 4.12 23.67 -1.63
C THR A 216 3.27 23.74 -2.92
N GLU A 217 3.88 23.96 -4.08
CA GLU A 217 3.18 24.02 -5.38
C GLU A 217 2.54 22.68 -5.75
N LEU A 218 3.27 21.57 -5.57
CA LEU A 218 2.73 20.23 -5.83
C LEU A 218 1.62 19.85 -4.85
N THR A 219 1.76 20.27 -3.59
CA THR A 219 0.72 20.09 -2.58
C THR A 219 -0.55 20.82 -3.00
N GLN A 220 -0.43 22.07 -3.43
CA GLN A 220 -1.56 22.84 -3.96
C GLN A 220 -2.19 22.15 -5.17
N TRP A 221 -1.39 21.65 -6.12
CA TRP A 221 -1.90 20.91 -7.28
C TRP A 221 -2.72 19.67 -6.88
N CYS A 222 -2.26 18.89 -5.89
CA CYS A 222 -3.02 17.75 -5.38
C CYS A 222 -4.35 18.20 -4.73
N LEU A 223 -4.33 19.29 -3.96
CA LEU A 223 -5.53 19.85 -3.34
C LEU A 223 -6.52 20.36 -4.39
N ASP A 224 -6.03 21.00 -5.46
CA ASP A 224 -6.85 21.44 -6.58
C ASP A 224 -7.51 20.25 -7.28
N GLY A 225 -6.78 19.14 -7.46
CA GLY A 225 -7.32 17.89 -7.99
C GLY A 225 -8.49 17.33 -7.16
N LEU A 226 -8.39 17.37 -5.82
CA LEU A 226 -9.53 17.02 -4.94
C LEU A 226 -10.68 18.00 -5.07
N CYS A 227 -10.40 19.30 -5.14
CA CYS A 227 -11.43 20.32 -5.32
C CYS A 227 -12.19 20.14 -6.63
N ASP A 228 -11.49 19.78 -7.70
CA ASP A 228 -12.09 19.56 -9.00
C ASP A 228 -12.88 18.25 -9.03
N ALA A 229 -12.38 17.18 -8.40
CA ALA A 229 -13.15 15.95 -8.21
C ALA A 229 -14.43 16.19 -7.38
N PHE A 230 -14.36 17.04 -6.36
CA PHE A 230 -15.51 17.44 -5.56
C PHE A 230 -16.54 18.23 -6.38
N LYS A 231 -16.10 19.22 -7.17
CA LYS A 231 -16.98 20.06 -8.00
C LYS A 231 -17.62 19.26 -9.14
N ASN A 232 -16.82 18.47 -9.83
CA ASN A 232 -17.19 17.79 -11.07
C ASN A 232 -17.74 16.39 -10.85
N GLY A 233 -17.70 15.86 -9.62
CA GLY A 233 -18.23 14.52 -9.32
C GLY A 233 -19.68 14.36 -9.78
N GLU A 234 -20.00 13.24 -10.40
CA GLU A 234 -21.37 12.94 -10.83
C GLU A 234 -22.17 12.29 -9.69
N LEU A 235 -21.51 11.43 -8.90
CA LEU A 235 -22.12 10.68 -7.80
C LEU A 235 -21.98 11.43 -6.47
N GLN A 236 -23.08 11.46 -5.71
CA GLN A 236 -23.12 12.10 -4.39
C GLN A 236 -22.17 11.41 -3.40
N GLU A 237 -22.05 10.09 -3.45
CA GLU A 237 -21.17 9.31 -2.58
C GLU A 237 -19.70 9.71 -2.77
N SER A 238 -19.27 9.90 -4.02
CA SER A 238 -17.91 10.30 -4.38
C SER A 238 -17.59 11.72 -3.90
N LYS A 239 -18.58 12.62 -3.96
CA LYS A 239 -18.46 13.97 -3.37
C LYS A 239 -18.32 13.94 -1.86
N LEU A 240 -19.13 13.13 -1.18
CA LEU A 240 -19.02 12.95 0.27
C LEU A 240 -17.68 12.34 0.64
N LYS A 241 -17.22 11.34 -0.11
CA LYS A 241 -15.90 10.72 0.06
C LYS A 241 -14.78 11.77 0.04
N VAL A 242 -14.71 12.58 -1.02
CA VAL A 242 -13.74 13.66 -1.15
C VAL A 242 -13.90 14.71 -0.05
N ALA A 243 -15.14 15.16 0.22
CA ALA A 243 -15.41 16.16 1.24
C ALA A 243 -14.86 15.72 2.59
N PHE A 244 -15.15 14.49 3.02
CA PHE A 244 -14.68 13.94 4.28
C PHE A 244 -13.18 13.61 4.30
N THR A 245 -12.53 13.42 3.14
CA THR A 245 -11.07 13.30 3.08
C THR A 245 -10.39 14.63 3.36
N ILE A 246 -10.91 15.75 2.84
CA ILE A 246 -10.24 17.07 2.90
C ILE A 246 -9.83 17.47 4.33
N PRO A 247 -10.70 17.49 5.36
CA PRO A 247 -10.30 17.85 6.73
C PRO A 247 -9.14 17.03 7.27
N THR A 248 -9.05 15.75 6.88
CA THR A 248 -8.02 14.83 7.36
C THR A 248 -6.62 15.14 6.83
N LEU A 249 -6.51 16.02 5.83
CA LEU A 249 -5.25 16.47 5.25
C LEU A 249 -4.61 17.61 6.05
N LEU A 250 -5.40 18.31 6.87
CA LEU A 250 -4.97 19.47 7.65
C LEU A 250 -3.63 19.28 8.41
N PRO A 251 -3.35 18.12 9.04
CA PRO A 251 -2.08 17.90 9.76
C PRO A 251 -0.82 17.97 8.88
N TYR A 252 -0.98 17.85 7.56
CA TYR A 252 0.09 17.79 6.58
C TYR A 252 0.25 19.10 5.79
N ILE A 253 -0.63 20.07 6.01
CA ILE A 253 -0.62 21.36 5.29
C ILE A 253 0.39 22.31 5.93
N GLU A 254 1.28 22.83 5.10
CA GLU A 254 2.27 23.83 5.51
C GLU A 254 1.63 25.20 5.75
N TYR A 255 2.30 26.04 6.53
CA TYR A 255 1.78 27.34 6.95
C TYR A 255 1.38 28.23 5.76
N ASP A 256 2.14 28.17 4.66
CA ASP A 256 1.94 29.02 3.49
C ASP A 256 0.64 28.70 2.72
N LEU A 257 0.16 27.45 2.77
CA LEU A 257 -1.11 27.03 2.15
C LEU A 257 -2.29 27.05 3.12
N LEU A 258 -2.01 27.26 4.41
CA LEU A 258 -3.00 27.05 5.45
C LEU A 258 -4.20 27.98 5.31
N ASP A 259 -4.00 29.25 4.93
CA ASP A 259 -5.11 30.20 4.76
C ASP A 259 -6.09 29.76 3.66
N ASP A 260 -5.57 29.34 2.51
CA ASP A 260 -6.40 28.90 1.40
C ASP A 260 -7.08 27.56 1.71
N PHE A 261 -6.39 26.68 2.43
CA PHE A 261 -6.95 25.43 2.92
C PHE A 261 -8.08 25.63 3.94
N LEU A 262 -7.93 26.55 4.89
CA LEU A 262 -8.97 26.88 5.87
C LEU A 262 -10.20 27.52 5.20
N ARG A 263 -10.00 28.36 4.18
CA ARG A 263 -11.10 28.90 3.36
C ARG A 263 -11.83 27.80 2.59
N LEU A 264 -11.11 26.79 2.09
CA LEU A 264 -11.72 25.62 1.46
C LEU A 264 -12.58 24.84 2.45
N LEU A 265 -12.08 24.57 3.66
CA LEU A 265 -12.86 23.90 4.72
C LEU A 265 -14.12 24.68 5.07
N GLU A 266 -14.03 26.00 5.22
CA GLU A 266 -15.19 26.84 5.49
C GLU A 266 -16.24 26.75 4.39
N ARG A 267 -15.83 26.75 3.11
CA ARG A 267 -16.75 26.56 1.97
C ARG A 267 -17.43 25.19 1.98
N LEU A 268 -16.69 24.14 2.35
CA LEU A 268 -17.25 22.79 2.48
C LEU A 268 -18.27 22.72 3.62
N HIS A 269 -17.94 23.28 4.79
CA HIS A 269 -18.87 23.32 5.92
C HIS A 269 -20.19 24.03 5.62
N LEU A 270 -20.16 25.04 4.75
CA LEU A 270 -21.34 25.80 4.35
C LEU A 270 -22.12 25.14 3.19
N ASN A 271 -21.66 24.00 2.69
CA ASN A 271 -22.30 23.34 1.56
C ASN A 271 -23.61 22.64 2.00
N PRO A 272 -24.77 22.94 1.38
CA PRO A 272 -26.08 22.40 1.80
C PRO A 272 -26.15 20.87 1.82
N TRP A 273 -25.33 20.19 1.03
CA TRP A 273 -25.38 18.73 0.93
C TRP A 273 -24.73 18.00 2.09
N ILE A 274 -23.91 18.70 2.90
CA ILE A 274 -23.29 18.15 4.10
C ILE A 274 -24.23 18.32 5.32
N GLU A 275 -25.39 18.96 5.16
CA GLU A 275 -26.30 19.27 6.27
C GLU A 275 -26.74 18.03 7.07
N GLN A 276 -26.86 16.86 6.43
CA GLN A 276 -27.22 15.60 7.11
C GLN A 276 -26.07 15.03 7.95
N ASP A 277 -24.82 15.28 7.56
CA ASP A 277 -23.60 14.77 8.21
C ASP A 277 -22.76 15.89 8.84
N GLN A 278 -23.40 17.05 9.12
CA GLN A 278 -22.70 18.27 9.51
C GLN A 278 -21.95 18.09 10.83
N ASP A 279 -22.55 17.40 11.80
CA ASP A 279 -21.94 17.14 13.11
C ASP A 279 -20.71 16.24 12.99
N ASP A 280 -20.79 15.19 12.18
CA ASP A 280 -19.67 14.28 11.91
C ASP A 280 -18.53 15.01 11.19
N PHE A 281 -18.88 15.89 10.25
CA PHE A 281 -17.91 16.70 9.52
C PHE A 281 -17.21 17.73 10.42
N LEU A 282 -17.96 18.37 11.34
CA LEU A 282 -17.40 19.25 12.37
C LEU A 282 -16.49 18.50 13.34
N ALA A 283 -16.92 17.34 13.83
CA ALA A 283 -16.14 16.50 14.72
C ALA A 283 -14.84 16.03 14.07
N LEU A 284 -14.89 15.63 12.80
CA LEU A 284 -13.71 15.24 12.03
C LEU A 284 -12.73 16.39 11.83
N THR A 285 -13.24 17.58 11.51
CA THR A 285 -12.42 18.78 11.32
C THR A 285 -11.70 19.13 12.62
N TYR A 286 -12.42 19.18 13.73
CA TYR A 286 -11.82 19.44 15.04
C TYR A 286 -10.81 18.37 15.45
N LYS A 287 -11.09 17.09 15.19
CA LYS A 287 -10.13 15.99 15.42
C LYS A 287 -8.87 16.19 14.59
N SER A 288 -8.99 16.64 13.35
CA SER A 288 -7.86 16.88 12.44
C SER A 288 -7.01 18.06 12.89
N ILE A 289 -7.62 19.14 13.41
CA ILE A 289 -6.90 20.27 14.02
C ILE A 289 -5.99 19.78 15.15
N LYS A 290 -6.48 18.89 16.03
CA LYS A 290 -5.68 18.34 17.14
C LYS A 290 -4.46 17.53 16.71
N LEU A 291 -4.44 17.06 15.46
CA LEU A 291 -3.33 16.28 14.92
C LEU A 291 -2.26 17.15 14.25
N VAL A 292 -2.49 18.46 14.11
CA VAL A 292 -1.52 19.42 13.58
C VAL A 292 -0.33 19.51 14.53
N LYS A 293 0.85 19.09 14.05
CA LYS A 293 2.07 19.04 14.86
C LYS A 293 2.81 20.38 14.97
N ASN A 294 2.70 21.22 13.95
CA ASN A 294 3.36 22.52 13.93
C ASN A 294 2.57 23.52 14.79
N GLU A 295 3.21 24.05 15.84
CA GLU A 295 2.57 24.95 16.80
C GLU A 295 1.97 26.21 16.16
N LYS A 296 2.68 26.82 15.19
CA LYS A 296 2.18 28.02 14.48
C LYS A 296 0.93 27.69 13.65
N CYS A 297 0.94 26.55 12.96
CA CYS A 297 -0.24 26.08 12.21
C CYS A 297 -1.38 25.75 13.16
N LEU A 298 -1.10 25.10 14.30
CA LEU A 298 -2.11 24.69 15.28
C LEU A 298 -2.82 25.89 15.89
N ILE A 299 -2.08 26.91 16.34
CA ILE A 299 -2.65 28.15 16.89
C ILE A 299 -3.58 28.79 15.85
N LYS A 300 -3.10 28.95 14.62
CA LYS A 300 -3.88 29.53 13.53
C LYS A 300 -5.16 28.73 13.21
N CYS A 301 -5.08 27.40 13.25
CA CYS A 301 -6.25 26.53 13.08
C CYS A 301 -7.26 26.68 14.24
N LEU A 302 -6.78 26.80 15.48
CA LEU A 302 -7.63 26.96 16.66
C LEU A 302 -8.32 28.33 16.68
N ASP A 303 -7.60 29.38 16.32
CA ASP A 303 -8.15 30.74 16.19
C ASP A 303 -9.25 30.77 15.13
N TRP A 304 -8.95 30.25 13.93
CA TRP A 304 -9.95 30.10 12.85
C TRP A 304 -11.17 29.29 13.30
N TRP A 305 -10.96 28.17 13.99
CA TRP A 305 -12.05 27.31 14.47
C TRP A 305 -12.94 28.04 15.49
N GLY A 306 -12.33 28.82 16.39
CA GLY A 306 -13.05 29.66 17.34
C GLY A 306 -13.92 30.72 16.65
N GLU A 307 -13.36 31.42 15.67
CA GLU A 307 -14.08 32.42 14.87
C GLU A 307 -15.21 31.78 14.05
N TYR A 308 -14.94 30.67 13.38
CA TYR A 308 -15.90 29.94 12.57
C TYR A 308 -17.08 29.44 13.41
N THR A 309 -16.83 28.75 14.53
CA THR A 309 -17.91 28.24 15.39
C THR A 309 -18.71 29.34 16.07
N SER A 310 -18.09 30.49 16.39
CA SER A 310 -18.80 31.69 16.87
C SER A 310 -19.76 32.26 15.82
N ARG A 311 -19.33 32.31 14.55
CA ARG A 311 -20.17 32.73 13.41
C ARG A 311 -21.33 31.76 13.19
N CYS A 312 -21.11 30.46 13.27
CA CYS A 312 -22.19 29.47 13.17
C CYS A 312 -23.22 29.60 14.30
N ARG A 313 -22.79 29.80 15.55
CA ARG A 313 -23.70 29.98 16.70
C ARG A 313 -24.51 31.27 16.66
N SER A 314 -24.02 32.30 15.99
CA SER A 314 -24.70 33.59 15.83
C SER A 314 -25.69 33.62 14.65
N GLN A 315 -25.68 32.61 13.77
CA GLN A 315 -26.67 32.47 12.71
C GLN A 315 -27.97 31.81 13.23
N PRO A 316 -29.16 32.38 12.95
CA PRO A 316 -30.42 31.92 13.51
C PRO A 316 -30.89 30.54 13.01
N LEU A 317 -30.26 29.97 11.97
CA LEU A 317 -30.61 28.65 11.43
C LEU A 317 -30.01 27.46 12.21
N ILE A 318 -28.94 27.67 12.99
CA ILE A 318 -28.25 26.59 13.72
C ILE A 318 -28.79 26.39 15.15
N LYS A 319 -29.59 27.34 15.66
CA LYS A 319 -30.24 27.23 17.00
C LYS A 319 -31.27 26.08 17.11
N ALA A 320 -31.61 25.39 16.02
CA ALA A 320 -32.55 24.28 16.05
C ALA A 320 -31.89 22.89 16.15
N ARG A 321 -30.55 22.78 16.06
CA ARG A 321 -29.87 21.47 15.97
C ARG A 321 -28.57 21.31 16.78
N LEU A 322 -28.14 22.29 17.57
CA LEU A 322 -27.13 22.10 18.64
C LEU A 322 -27.80 22.05 20.01
#